data_AF-L9M7Y6-F1
#
_entry.id   AF-L9M7Y6-F1
#
_cell.length_a   1.000
_cell.length_b   1.000
_cell.length_c   1.000
_cell.angle_alpha   90.00
_cell.angle_beta   90.00
_cell.angle_gamma   90.00
#
_symmetry.space_group_name_H-M   'P 1'
#
loop_
_entity.id
_entity.type
_entity.pdbx_description
1 polymer ?
#
loop_
_entity_poly.entity_id
_entity_poly.type
_entity_poly.pdbx_seq_one_letter_code
_entity_poly.pdbx_strand_id
1 'polypeptide(L)' 'MGNHNFCLICDGLIYLDSTESDHRIAKAVGGQGVLENGLLVHPICNRMKSDLSLEEIRAVW' A
#
# COMPACT_ATOMS: atom_id res chain seq x y z
N MET A 1 13.64 13.86 -12.62
CA MET A 1 13.92 12.40 -12.53
C MET A 1 12.72 11.77 -11.84
N GLY A 2 12.07 10.82 -12.52
CA GLY A 2 10.67 10.46 -12.27
C GLY A 2 10.40 9.96 -10.86
N ASN A 3 9.26 10.32 -10.30
CA ASN A 3 8.64 9.53 -9.23
C ASN A 3 8.24 8.21 -9.87
N HIS A 4 9.08 7.18 -9.73
CA HIS A 4 8.69 5.84 -10.12
C HIS A 4 7.58 5.39 -9.16
N ASN A 5 6.38 5.09 -9.68
CA ASN A 5 5.26 4.59 -8.89
C ASN A 5 5.55 3.13 -8.52
N PHE A 6 6.20 2.89 -7.39
CA PHE A 6 6.46 1.54 -6.88
C PHE A 6 5.46 1.18 -5.79
N CYS A 7 5.11 -0.11 -5.71
CA CYS A 7 4.34 -0.64 -4.60
C CYS A 7 5.25 -0.75 -3.38
N LEU A 8 4.89 -0.07 -2.29
CA LEU A 8 5.69 -0.05 -1.06
C LEU A 8 5.74 -1.39 -0.32
N ILE A 9 5.01 -2.41 -0.79
CA ILE A 9 4.97 -3.75 -0.19
C ILE A 9 5.97 -4.68 -0.90
N CYS A 10 5.92 -4.76 -2.23
CA CYS A 10 6.74 -5.69 -3.02
C CYS A 10 7.87 -5.01 -3.80
N ASP A 11 8.00 -3.68 -3.70
CA ASP A 11 8.93 -2.82 -4.44
C ASP A 11 8.80 -2.91 -5.98
N GLY A 12 7.74 -3.54 -6.49
CA GLY A 12 7.44 -3.68 -7.91
C GLY A 12 6.83 -2.43 -8.54
N LEU A 13 7.03 -2.24 -9.85
CA LEU A 13 6.42 -1.14 -10.60
C LEU A 13 4.89 -1.25 -10.61
N ILE A 14 4.22 -0.14 -10.33
CA ILE A 14 2.76 0.00 -10.43
C ILE A 14 2.41 0.49 -11.83
N TYR A 15 1.51 -0.25 -12.48
CA TYR A 15 0.87 0.18 -13.72
C TYR A 15 -0.47 0.85 -13.39
N LEU A 16 -0.85 1.87 -14.16
CA LEU A 16 -2.05 2.68 -13.92
C LEU A 16 -3.35 1.85 -13.94
N ASP A 17 -3.36 0.76 -14.71
CA ASP A 17 -4.48 -0.17 -14.85
C ASP A 17 -4.49 -1.29 -13.78
N SER A 18 -3.45 -1.35 -12.94
CA SER A 18 -3.26 -2.38 -11.92
C SER A 18 -2.81 -1.76 -10.60
N THR A 19 -3.64 -0.87 -10.08
CA THR A 19 -3.40 -0.17 -8.81
C THR A 19 -4.67 0.01 -7.99
N GLU A 20 -4.52 -0.02 -6.67
CA GLU A 20 -5.55 0.34 -5.69
C GLU A 20 -5.00 1.38 -4.70
N SER A 21 -5.90 2.20 -4.15
CA SER A 21 -5.60 3.07 -3.03
C SER A 21 -5.83 2.34 -1.70
N ASP A 22 -4.85 2.35 -0.82
CA ASP A 22 -4.94 1.79 0.54
C ASP A 22 -4.51 2.81 1.60
N HIS A 23 -4.79 2.51 2.87
CA HIS A 23 -4.33 3.28 4.02
C HIS A 23 -3.01 2.72 4.59
N ARG A 24 -2.03 3.60 4.84
CA ARG A 24 -0.75 3.24 5.48
C ARG A 24 -0.99 2.70 6.89
N ILE A 25 -1.86 3.39 7.63
CA ILE A 25 -2.41 2.96 8.91
C ILE A 25 -3.84 2.52 8.65
N ALA A 26 -4.13 1.25 8.92
CA ALA A 26 -5.46 0.70 8.69
C ALA A 26 -6.53 1.41 9.55
N LYS A 27 -7.74 1.52 9.00
CA LYS A 27 -8.86 2.16 9.71
C LYS A 27 -9.19 1.45 11.02
N ALA A 28 -9.05 0.11 11.06
CA ALA A 28 -9.30 -0.71 12.24
C ALA A 28 -8.40 -0.36 13.44
N VAL A 29 -7.21 0.21 13.18
CA VAL A 29 -6.25 0.64 14.20
C VAL A 29 -6.14 2.16 14.35
N GLY A 30 -7.17 2.90 13.88
CA GLY A 30 -7.27 4.35 14.05
C GLY A 30 -6.76 5.19 12.88
N GLY A 31 -6.46 4.57 11.73
CA GLY A 31 -6.11 5.27 10.51
C GLY A 31 -7.21 6.21 10.00
N GLN A 32 -6.81 7.39 9.50
CA GLN A 32 -7.72 8.40 8.96
C GLN A 32 -7.75 8.39 7.44
N GLY A 33 -8.89 8.76 6.85
CA GLY A 33 -9.07 8.91 5.39
C GLY A 33 -8.54 10.25 4.89
N VAL A 34 -7.24 10.49 5.04
CA VAL A 34 -6.54 11.70 4.59
C VAL A 34 -5.46 11.36 3.58
N LEU A 35 -5.09 12.30 2.71
CA LEU A 35 -4.16 12.05 1.59
C LEU A 35 -2.79 11.54 2.08
N GLU A 36 -2.33 12.02 3.23
CA GLU A 36 -1.06 11.65 3.84
C GLU A 36 -1.03 10.19 4.31
N ASN A 37 -2.20 9.63 4.65
CA ASN A 37 -2.36 8.24 5.00
C ASN A 37 -2.63 7.36 3.77
N GLY A 38 -2.74 7.92 2.57
CA GLY A 38 -2.94 7.18 1.34
C GLY A 38 -1.65 6.56 0.81
N LEU A 39 -1.77 5.38 0.21
CA LEU A 39 -0.74 4.80 -0.66
C LEU A 39 -1.36 4.12 -1.88
N LEU A 40 -0.60 4.07 -2.97
CA LEU A 40 -0.91 3.24 -4.14
C LEU A 40 -0.20 1.89 -3.99
N VAL A 41 -0.95 0.82 -4.23
CA VAL A 41 -0.48 -0.57 -4.12
C VAL A 41 -1.00 -1.42 -5.28
N HIS A 42 -0.38 -2.57 -5.52
CA HIS A 42 -1.00 -3.59 -6.38
C HIS A 42 -2.21 -4.22 -5.66
N PRO A 43 -3.27 -4.63 -6.39
CA PRO A 43 -4.43 -5.30 -5.82
C PRO A 43 -4.10 -6.52 -4.95
N ILE A 44 -3.13 -7.33 -5.40
CA ILE A 44 -2.69 -8.52 -4.65
C ILE A 44 -1.98 -8.15 -3.35
N CYS A 45 -1.14 -7.10 -3.37
CA CYS A 45 -0.45 -6.63 -2.19
C CYS A 45 -1.44 -6.01 -1.19
N ASN A 46 -2.46 -5.30 -1.68
CA ASN A 46 -3.52 -4.74 -0.84
C ASN A 46 -4.30 -5.85 -0.09
N ARG A 47 -4.72 -6.88 -0.83
CA ARG A 47 -5.43 -8.03 -0.25
C ARG A 47 -4.59 -8.75 0.81
N MET A 48 -3.29 -8.91 0.56
CA MET A 48 -2.37 -9.58 1.48
C MET A 48 -2.04 -8.73 2.71
N LYS A 49 -1.90 -7.40 2.53
CA LYS A 49 -1.68 -6.47 3.64
C LYS A 49 -2.85 -6.50 4.62
N SER A 50 -4.09 -6.49 4.14
CA SER A 50 -5.26 -6.45 5.04
C SER A 50 -5.12 -5.28 6.03
N ASP A 51 -5.31 -5.52 7.34
CA ASP A 51 -5.09 -4.53 8.39
C ASP A 51 -3.64 -4.47 8.93
N LEU A 52 -2.71 -5.26 8.38
CA LEU A 52 -1.30 -5.20 8.76
C LEU A 52 -0.68 -3.86 8.36
N SER A 53 0.28 -3.41 9.15
CA SER A 53 1.18 -2.32 8.79
C SER A 53 2.11 -2.72 7.63
N LEU A 54 2.74 -1.71 7.00
CA LEU A 54 3.73 -1.95 5.96
C LEU A 54 4.94 -2.75 6.45
N GLU A 55 5.34 -2.57 7.71
CA GLU A 55 6.45 -3.31 8.31
C GLU A 55 6.09 -4.79 8.49
N GLU A 56 4.90 -5.05 9.04
CA GLU A 56 4.41 -6.42 9.26
C GLU A 56 4.27 -7.20 7.95
N ILE A 57 3.67 -6.61 6.91
CA ILE A 57 3.50 -7.31 5.63
C ILE A 57 4.83 -7.52 4.90
N ARG A 58 5.78 -6.58 4.97
CA ARG A 58 7.11 -6.73 4.36
C ARG A 58 7.96 -7.78 5.06
N ALA A 59 7.70 -8.07 6.33
CA ALA A 59 8.40 -9.12 7.07
C ALA A 59 7.98 -10.55 6.64
N VAL A 60 6.83 -10.69 5.98
CA VAL A 60 6.24 -11.99 5.60
C VAL A 60 6.06 -12.17 4.09
N TRP A 61 6.51 -11.20 3.29
CA TRP A 61 6.41 -11.21 1.83
C TRP A 61 7.56 -11.97 1.17
#